data_AF-E6QXS2-F1
#
_entry.id   AF-E6QXS2-F1
#
_cell.length_a   1.000
_cell.length_b   1.000
_cell.length_c   1.000
_cell.angle_alpha   90.00
_cell.angle_beta   90.00
_cell.angle_gamma   90.00
#
_symmetry.space_group_name_H-M   'P 1'
#
loop_
_entity.id
_entity.type
_entity.pdbx_description
1 polymer ?
#
loop_
_entity_poly.entity_id
_entity_poly.type
_entity_poly.pdbx_seq_one_letter_code
_entity_poly.pdbx_strand_id
1 'polypeptide(L)'
;MLANQRRQKEHDAKVQAKQERRAAPMGQQAKSNFWTFLPILLFLPLLSSFLTQSYTFNLSPYVLPHLRNFWAETPLNIWRREMKEFTPLQLAMFDGSPDRPVYLAIDGIVYDVTANRRIYGKGGSYNMMAGRDASRAFTTGCFETHLTHDIRGLSTEELASLEHWKSFFAKSDKYFKVGTVINPPINPNSPMPPPCRDDDSASDADVHAPGEAAAKKGKAKPGPVHGQ
;
A
#
# COMPACT_ATOMS: atom_id res chain seq x y z
N MET A 1 2.42 -23.86 70.11
CA MET A 1 1.25 -24.75 69.88
C MET A 1 0.22 -24.11 68.95
N LEU A 2 -0.37 -22.94 69.27
CA LEU A 2 -1.41 -22.30 68.44
C LEU A 2 -0.99 -21.96 66.99
N ALA A 3 0.26 -21.52 66.76
CA ALA A 3 0.73 -21.15 65.42
C ALA A 3 0.84 -22.34 64.45
N ASN A 4 1.15 -23.54 64.97
CA ASN A 4 1.19 -24.76 64.14
C ASN A 4 -0.22 -25.25 63.84
N GLN A 5 -1.15 -25.14 64.80
CA GLN A 5 -2.55 -25.47 64.58
C GLN A 5 -3.20 -24.57 63.52
N ARG A 6 -2.85 -23.27 63.47
CA ARG A 6 -3.32 -22.35 62.42
C ARG A 6 -2.81 -22.74 61.04
N ARG A 7 -1.51 -23.03 60.92
CA ARG A 7 -0.91 -23.48 59.64
C ARG A 7 -1.51 -24.79 59.14
N GLN A 8 -1.83 -25.70 60.04
CA GLN A 8 -2.46 -26.98 59.69
C GLN A 8 -3.90 -26.76 59.20
N LYS A 9 -4.69 -25.93 59.89
CA LYS A 9 -6.03 -25.54 59.42
C LYS A 9 -6.01 -24.83 58.07
N GLU A 10 -5.03 -23.96 57.83
CA GLU A 10 -4.86 -23.31 56.52
C GLU A 10 -4.46 -24.29 55.42
N HIS A 11 -3.61 -25.26 55.73
CA HIS A 11 -3.24 -26.32 54.79
C HIS A 11 -4.44 -27.18 54.45
N ASP A 12 -5.18 -27.63 55.46
CA ASP A 12 -6.37 -28.47 55.31
C ASP A 12 -7.47 -27.74 54.53
N ALA A 13 -7.68 -26.44 54.81
CA ALA A 13 -8.61 -25.60 54.05
C ALA A 13 -8.21 -25.44 52.58
N LYS A 14 -6.91 -25.29 52.28
CA LYS A 14 -6.40 -25.23 50.89
C LYS A 14 -6.56 -26.57 50.17
N VAL A 15 -6.36 -27.68 50.88
CA VAL A 15 -6.55 -29.03 50.33
C VAL A 15 -8.02 -29.29 50.04
N GLN A 16 -8.92 -28.95 50.97
CA GLN A 16 -10.37 -29.04 50.76
C GLN A 16 -10.84 -28.14 49.62
N ALA A 17 -10.43 -26.88 49.57
CA ALA A 17 -10.78 -25.99 48.45
C ALA A 17 -10.27 -26.52 47.09
N LYS A 18 -9.12 -27.19 47.07
CA LYS A 18 -8.58 -27.85 45.86
C LYS A 18 -9.35 -29.12 45.50
N GLN A 19 -9.80 -29.89 46.49
CA GLN A 19 -10.66 -31.06 46.30
C GLN A 19 -12.06 -30.65 45.81
N GLU A 20 -12.66 -29.60 46.39
CA GLU A 20 -13.95 -29.04 45.95
C GLU A 20 -13.86 -28.46 44.54
N ARG A 21 -12.78 -27.76 44.18
CA ARG A 21 -12.54 -27.31 42.79
C ARG A 21 -12.38 -28.47 41.80
N ARG A 22 -11.90 -29.63 42.25
CA ARG A 22 -11.78 -30.85 41.43
C ARG A 22 -13.09 -31.65 41.37
N ALA A 23 -13.90 -31.59 42.42
CA ALA A 23 -15.18 -32.28 42.54
C ALA A 23 -16.36 -31.47 42.00
N ALA A 24 -16.20 -30.15 41.85
CA ALA A 24 -17.14 -29.31 41.13
C ALA A 24 -17.31 -29.92 39.72
N PRO A 25 -18.55 -30.16 39.26
CA PRO A 25 -18.78 -30.71 37.94
C PRO A 25 -18.09 -29.80 36.94
N MET A 26 -17.10 -30.35 36.25
CA MET A 26 -16.33 -29.69 35.22
C MET A 26 -17.34 -29.00 34.30
N GLY A 27 -17.39 -27.65 34.39
CA GLY A 27 -18.41 -26.86 33.73
C GLY A 27 -18.54 -27.30 32.29
N GLN A 28 -19.79 -27.48 31.83
CA GLN A 28 -20.17 -27.85 30.47
C GLN A 28 -19.10 -27.40 29.49
N GLN A 29 -18.26 -28.35 29.11
CA GLN A 29 -17.15 -28.10 28.21
C GLN A 29 -17.83 -27.71 26.89
N ALA A 30 -17.80 -26.42 26.57
CA ALA A 30 -18.43 -25.90 25.37
C ALA A 30 -17.95 -26.76 24.20
N LYS A 31 -18.85 -27.59 23.65
CA LYS A 31 -18.53 -28.43 22.50
C LYS A 31 -18.03 -27.48 21.42
N SER A 32 -16.75 -27.62 21.09
CA SER A 32 -16.12 -26.76 20.09
C SER A 32 -16.84 -26.99 18.76
N ASN A 33 -17.59 -25.99 18.31
CA ASN A 33 -18.24 -25.96 17.01
C ASN A 33 -17.23 -25.91 15.84
N PHE A 34 -15.93 -26.03 16.11
CA PHE A 34 -14.88 -26.05 15.09
C PHE A 34 -15.12 -27.14 14.04
N TRP A 35 -15.47 -28.35 14.49
CA TRP A 35 -15.69 -29.48 13.59
C TRP A 35 -16.99 -29.38 12.78
N THR A 36 -17.96 -28.58 13.21
CA THR A 36 -19.18 -28.32 12.43
C THR A 36 -18.95 -27.28 11.34
N PHE A 37 -18.07 -26.30 11.56
CA PHE A 37 -17.77 -25.27 10.56
C PHE A 37 -16.66 -25.66 9.58
N LEU A 38 -15.75 -26.55 9.98
CA LEU A 38 -14.67 -27.06 9.12
C LEU A 38 -15.15 -27.63 7.76
N PRO A 39 -16.17 -28.51 7.68
CA PRO A 39 -16.66 -28.99 6.39
C PRO A 39 -17.32 -27.89 5.57
N ILE A 40 -17.99 -26.92 6.19
CA ILE A 40 -18.60 -25.77 5.50
C ILE A 40 -17.50 -24.89 4.88
N LEU A 41 -16.43 -24.62 5.63
CA LEU A 41 -15.27 -23.86 5.19
C LEU A 41 -14.56 -24.52 4.00
N LEU A 42 -14.50 -25.85 3.96
CA LEU A 42 -13.90 -26.61 2.86
C LEU A 42 -14.84 -26.79 1.67
N PHE A 43 -16.15 -27.00 1.92
CA PHE A 43 -17.12 -27.30 0.88
C PHE A 43 -17.60 -26.06 0.12
N LEU A 44 -17.77 -24.91 0.79
CA LEU A 44 -18.17 -23.65 0.13
C LEU A 44 -17.25 -23.23 -1.03
N PRO A 45 -15.91 -23.19 -0.89
CA PRO A 45 -15.03 -22.82 -1.99
C PRO A 45 -14.97 -23.89 -3.09
N LEU A 46 -15.15 -25.17 -2.75
CA LEU A 46 -15.23 -26.26 -3.75
C LEU A 46 -16.54 -26.19 -4.55
N LEU A 47 -17.67 -25.95 -3.88
CA LEU A 47 -18.97 -25.71 -4.52
C LEU A 47 -18.92 -24.45 -5.39
N SER A 48 -18.28 -23.39 -4.90
CA SER A 48 -18.06 -22.17 -5.65
C SER A 48 -17.22 -22.40 -6.90
N SER A 49 -16.13 -23.17 -6.77
CA SER A 49 -15.25 -23.55 -7.88
C SER A 49 -16.02 -24.34 -8.93
N PHE A 50 -16.89 -25.26 -8.51
CA PHE A 50 -17.75 -26.02 -9.41
C PHE A 50 -18.78 -25.14 -10.15
N LEU A 51 -19.41 -24.18 -9.48
CA LEU A 51 -20.45 -23.33 -10.07
C LEU A 51 -19.91 -22.16 -10.90
N THR A 52 -18.80 -21.55 -10.47
CA THR A 52 -18.34 -20.24 -10.98
C THR A 52 -16.91 -20.24 -11.50
N GLN A 53 -16.24 -21.40 -11.54
CA GLN A 53 -14.80 -21.53 -11.81
C GLN A 53 -13.91 -20.64 -10.91
N SER A 54 -14.45 -20.21 -9.77
CA SER A 54 -13.80 -19.32 -8.81
C SER A 54 -14.02 -19.85 -7.40
N TYR A 55 -13.01 -19.81 -6.54
CA TYR A 55 -13.12 -20.30 -5.15
C TYR A 55 -13.88 -19.36 -4.22
N THR A 56 -14.20 -18.14 -4.66
CA THR A 56 -14.80 -17.09 -3.83
C THR A 56 -16.04 -16.50 -4.46
N PHE A 57 -16.77 -17.23 -5.29
CA PHE A 57 -17.97 -16.74 -6.00
C PHE A 57 -17.72 -15.44 -6.78
N ASN A 58 -16.56 -15.31 -7.44
CA ASN A 58 -16.14 -14.07 -8.12
C ASN A 58 -16.05 -12.80 -7.22
N LEU A 59 -16.10 -12.93 -5.88
CA LEU A 59 -15.86 -11.81 -4.95
C LEU A 59 -14.37 -11.49 -4.76
N SER A 60 -13.47 -12.35 -5.22
CA SER A 60 -12.01 -12.22 -5.07
C SER A 60 -11.47 -10.83 -5.47
N PRO A 61 -11.84 -10.25 -6.63
CA PRO A 61 -11.39 -8.92 -7.05
C PRO A 61 -11.84 -7.78 -6.13
N TYR A 62 -12.92 -7.98 -5.37
CA TYR A 62 -13.46 -6.97 -4.46
C TYR A 62 -12.93 -7.15 -3.04
N VAL A 63 -12.75 -8.38 -2.56
CA VAL A 63 -12.42 -8.66 -1.16
C VAL A 63 -10.91 -8.79 -0.94
N LEU A 64 -10.20 -9.49 -1.82
CA LEU A 64 -8.78 -9.81 -1.61
C LEU A 64 -7.86 -8.58 -1.62
N PRO A 65 -8.03 -7.56 -2.48
CA PRO A 65 -7.16 -6.38 -2.45
C PRO A 65 -7.24 -5.62 -1.13
N HIS A 66 -8.46 -5.41 -0.61
CA HIS A 66 -8.66 -4.73 0.67
C HIS A 66 -8.07 -5.54 1.83
N LEU A 67 -8.31 -6.86 1.84
CA LEU A 67 -7.77 -7.74 2.88
C LEU A 67 -6.24 -7.79 2.85
N ARG A 68 -5.65 -7.84 1.65
CA ARG A 68 -4.19 -7.80 1.45
C ARG A 68 -3.60 -6.49 1.95
N ASN A 69 -4.18 -5.35 1.58
CA ASN A 69 -3.70 -4.04 2.01
C ASN A 69 -3.81 -3.89 3.53
N PHE A 70 -4.94 -4.31 4.12
CA PHE A 70 -5.11 -4.37 5.56
C PHE A 70 -4.03 -5.22 6.24
N TRP A 71 -3.81 -6.46 5.79
CA TRP A 71 -2.76 -7.33 6.33
C TRP A 71 -1.37 -6.71 6.20
N ALA A 72 -1.05 -6.09 5.04
CA ALA A 72 0.23 -5.44 4.81
C ALA A 72 0.50 -4.31 5.82
N GLU A 73 -0.54 -3.56 6.20
CA GLU A 73 -0.45 -2.41 7.10
C GLU A 73 -0.68 -2.75 8.59
N THR A 74 -1.08 -3.97 8.94
CA THR A 74 -1.33 -4.36 10.34
C THR A 74 -0.05 -4.51 11.17
N PRO A 75 -0.04 -4.15 12.47
CA PRO A 75 1.16 -4.25 13.33
C PRO A 75 1.53 -5.70 13.66
N LEU A 76 0.60 -6.62 13.44
CA LEU A 76 0.81 -8.06 13.62
C LEU A 76 1.52 -8.71 12.43
N ASN A 77 1.66 -8.01 11.31
CA ASN A 77 2.36 -8.55 10.16
C ASN A 77 3.88 -8.53 10.39
N ILE A 78 4.43 -9.69 10.71
CA ILE A 78 5.88 -9.91 10.84
C ILE A 78 6.67 -9.66 9.55
N TRP A 79 5.97 -9.63 8.40
CA TRP A 79 6.52 -9.31 7.08
C TRP A 79 6.23 -7.87 6.65
N ARG A 80 5.77 -7.02 7.57
CA ARG A 80 5.54 -5.60 7.29
C ARG A 80 6.86 -4.98 6.85
N ARG A 81 6.84 -4.30 5.69
CA ARG A 81 7.98 -3.53 5.21
C ARG A 81 8.19 -2.33 6.14
N GLU A 82 9.41 -2.17 6.65
CA GLU A 82 9.77 -0.98 7.42
C GLU A 82 9.72 0.25 6.53
N MET A 83 9.05 1.29 7.02
CA MET A 83 8.89 2.55 6.30
C MET A 83 10.11 3.41 6.54
N LYS A 84 10.86 3.72 5.49
CA LYS A 84 12.11 4.47 5.60
C LYS A 84 11.91 5.95 5.28
N GLU A 85 12.58 6.81 6.02
CA GLU A 85 12.73 8.22 5.64
C GLU A 85 13.96 8.39 4.76
N PHE A 86 13.80 9.13 3.66
CA PHE A 86 14.85 9.40 2.69
C PHE A 86 15.13 10.90 2.65
N THR A 87 16.39 11.28 2.51
CA THR A 87 16.73 12.61 1.99
C THR A 87 16.68 12.57 0.45
N PRO A 88 16.55 13.72 -0.26
CA PRO A 88 16.58 13.73 -1.72
C PRO A 88 17.88 13.12 -2.28
N LEU A 89 19.01 13.36 -1.59
CA LEU A 89 20.29 12.76 -1.95
C LEU A 89 20.30 11.23 -1.77
N GLN A 90 19.68 10.73 -0.70
CA GLN A 90 19.54 9.29 -0.50
C GLN A 90 18.60 8.67 -1.53
N LEU A 91 17.48 9.33 -1.84
CA LEU A 91 16.53 8.89 -2.85
C LEU A 91 17.20 8.80 -4.24
N ALA A 92 18.06 9.76 -4.58
CA ALA A 92 18.80 9.78 -5.85
C ALA A 92 19.71 8.56 -6.05
N MET A 93 20.09 7.84 -4.99
CA MET A 93 20.85 6.61 -5.11
C MET A 93 20.06 5.44 -5.71
N PHE A 94 18.72 5.53 -5.73
CA PHE A 94 17.78 4.49 -6.17
C PHE A 94 17.24 4.78 -7.58
N ASP A 95 18.15 5.06 -8.51
CA ASP A 95 17.86 5.50 -9.88
C ASP A 95 17.69 4.36 -10.90
N GLY A 96 17.74 3.10 -10.44
CA GLY A 96 17.69 1.95 -11.33
C GLY A 96 18.98 1.62 -12.08
N SER A 97 20.13 2.11 -11.62
CA SER A 97 21.45 1.56 -11.98
C SER A 97 21.49 0.02 -11.78
N PRO A 98 22.36 -0.73 -12.48
CA PRO A 98 22.17 -2.17 -12.79
C PRO A 98 21.73 -3.05 -11.62
N ASP A 99 22.25 -2.84 -10.42
CA ASP A 99 21.93 -3.65 -9.23
C ASP A 99 21.12 -2.90 -8.15
N ARG A 100 20.62 -1.70 -8.46
CA ARG A 100 19.86 -0.88 -7.52
C ARG A 100 18.37 -0.92 -7.83
N PRO A 101 17.49 -0.90 -6.81
CA PRO A 101 16.07 -0.76 -7.05
C PRO A 101 15.75 0.63 -7.62
N VAL A 102 14.58 0.74 -8.23
CA VAL A 102 14.07 1.99 -8.82
C VAL A 102 13.04 2.55 -7.88
N TYR A 103 13.37 3.64 -7.20
CA TYR A 103 12.41 4.37 -6.36
C TYR A 103 12.02 5.67 -7.04
N LEU A 104 10.83 6.15 -6.76
CA LEU A 104 10.41 7.51 -7.10
C LEU A 104 9.54 8.05 -5.97
N ALA A 105 9.45 9.37 -5.87
CA ALA A 105 8.55 10.03 -4.95
C ALA A 105 7.48 10.84 -5.66
N ILE A 106 6.28 10.81 -5.08
CA ILE A 106 5.16 11.67 -5.43
C ILE A 106 4.53 12.18 -4.14
N ASP A 107 4.38 13.50 -4.07
CA ASP A 107 3.92 14.25 -2.92
C ASP A 107 4.63 13.83 -1.61
N GLY A 108 5.96 13.72 -1.68
CA GLY A 108 6.77 13.29 -0.53
C GLY A 108 6.66 11.80 -0.17
N ILE A 109 5.84 10.99 -0.85
CA ILE A 109 5.72 9.55 -0.59
C ILE A 109 6.58 8.76 -1.58
N VAL A 110 7.43 7.87 -1.06
CA VAL A 110 8.36 7.07 -1.86
C VAL A 110 7.76 5.71 -2.18
N TYR A 111 7.77 5.36 -3.47
CA TYR A 111 7.30 4.08 -4.00
C TYR A 111 8.43 3.31 -4.68
N ASP A 112 8.44 2.00 -4.46
CA ASP A 112 9.27 1.05 -5.18
C ASP A 112 8.59 0.67 -6.50
N VAL A 113 9.18 1.14 -7.61
CA VAL A 113 8.72 0.89 -8.97
C VAL A 113 9.63 -0.09 -9.71
N THR A 114 10.47 -0.83 -8.97
CA THR A 114 11.39 -1.82 -9.54
C THR A 114 10.64 -2.91 -10.32
N ALA A 115 9.38 -3.22 -9.99
CA ALA A 115 8.56 -4.15 -10.76
C ALA A 115 8.42 -3.75 -12.25
N ASN A 116 8.63 -2.47 -12.59
CA ASN A 116 8.50 -1.96 -13.96
C ASN A 116 9.76 -1.20 -14.42
N ARG A 117 10.94 -1.84 -14.30
CA ARG A 117 12.23 -1.28 -14.76
C ARG A 117 12.24 -0.88 -16.23
N ARG A 118 11.41 -1.49 -17.09
CA ARG A 118 11.33 -1.13 -18.52
C ARG A 118 10.89 0.32 -18.72
N ILE A 119 10.09 0.86 -17.80
CA ILE A 119 9.53 2.20 -17.89
C ILE A 119 10.32 3.19 -17.04
N TYR A 120 10.65 2.83 -15.80
CA TYR A 120 11.30 3.74 -14.83
C TYR A 120 12.81 3.49 -14.67
N GLY A 121 13.30 2.32 -15.04
CA GLY A 121 14.74 2.01 -15.01
C GLY A 121 15.50 2.69 -16.15
N LYS A 122 16.83 2.59 -16.13
CA LYS A 122 17.72 3.25 -17.11
C LYS A 122 17.30 2.90 -18.54
N GLY A 123 17.16 3.93 -19.40
CA GLY A 123 16.69 3.78 -20.78
C GLY A 123 15.17 3.73 -20.96
N GLY A 124 14.39 3.70 -19.87
CA GLY A 124 12.93 3.79 -19.92
C GLY A 124 12.41 5.21 -20.14
N SER A 125 11.18 5.33 -20.64
CA SER A 125 10.53 6.61 -20.97
C SER A 125 10.35 7.55 -19.78
N TYR A 126 10.32 7.00 -18.56
CA TYR A 126 10.15 7.76 -17.32
C TYR A 126 11.36 7.65 -16.39
N ASN A 127 12.53 7.27 -16.92
CA ASN A 127 13.75 7.12 -16.12
C ASN A 127 14.19 8.40 -15.40
N MET A 128 13.94 9.57 -15.98
CA MET A 128 14.29 10.86 -15.38
C MET A 128 13.62 11.12 -14.02
N MET A 129 12.52 10.44 -13.71
CA MET A 129 11.83 10.52 -12.42
C MET A 129 12.39 9.53 -11.38
N ALA A 130 13.25 8.60 -11.78
CA ALA A 130 13.87 7.66 -10.86
C ALA A 130 14.82 8.37 -9.89
N GLY A 131 14.69 8.03 -8.62
CA GLY A 131 15.46 8.59 -7.52
C GLY A 131 15.09 10.04 -7.17
N ARG A 132 13.93 10.54 -7.59
CA ARG A 132 13.53 11.95 -7.36
C ARG A 132 12.09 12.06 -6.89
N ASP A 133 11.79 13.18 -6.24
CA ASP A 133 10.42 13.64 -6.09
C ASP A 133 10.02 14.38 -7.37
N ALA A 134 9.16 13.73 -8.16
CA ALA A 134 8.74 14.18 -9.47
C ALA A 134 7.28 14.66 -9.46
N SER A 135 6.77 15.09 -8.30
CA SER A 135 5.38 15.53 -8.09
C SER A 135 4.86 16.44 -9.19
N ARG A 136 5.62 17.52 -9.51
CA ARG A 136 5.22 18.45 -10.56
C ARG A 136 5.28 17.84 -11.96
N ALA A 137 6.30 17.05 -12.27
CA ALA A 137 6.44 16.45 -13.60
C ALA A 137 5.27 15.50 -13.93
N PHE A 138 4.73 14.77 -12.93
CA PHE A 138 3.58 13.88 -13.13
C PHE A 138 2.31 14.61 -13.58
N THR A 139 2.09 15.83 -13.09
CA THR A 139 0.88 16.59 -13.36
C THR A 139 1.00 17.42 -14.62
N THR A 140 2.14 18.09 -14.76
CA THR A 140 2.40 19.04 -15.84
C THR A 140 2.88 18.37 -17.13
N GLY A 141 3.45 17.16 -17.03
CA GLY A 141 4.00 16.43 -18.18
C GLY A 141 5.38 16.90 -18.65
N CYS A 142 6.01 17.88 -17.99
CA CYS A 142 7.38 18.29 -18.30
C CYS A 142 8.40 17.45 -17.53
N PHE A 143 8.93 16.44 -18.19
CA PHE A 143 9.88 15.52 -17.57
C PHE A 143 11.32 16.04 -17.53
N GLU A 144 11.61 17.17 -18.16
CA GLU A 144 12.95 17.79 -18.17
C GLU A 144 13.07 18.92 -17.14
N THR A 145 12.10 19.82 -17.08
CA THR A 145 12.16 21.05 -16.27
C THR A 145 11.46 20.92 -14.91
N HIS A 146 10.49 20.02 -14.77
CA HIS A 146 9.62 19.94 -13.59
C HIS A 146 9.91 18.76 -12.65
N LEU A 147 11.15 18.27 -12.64
CA LEU A 147 11.61 17.22 -11.71
C LEU A 147 11.82 17.76 -10.29
N THR A 148 10.75 18.26 -9.67
CA THR A 148 10.75 18.94 -8.36
C THR A 148 9.50 18.59 -7.54
N HIS A 149 9.63 18.72 -6.22
CA HIS A 149 8.53 18.64 -5.25
C HIS A 149 7.72 19.94 -5.14
N ASP A 150 8.15 21.03 -5.80
CA ASP A 150 7.45 22.31 -5.73
C ASP A 150 6.13 22.28 -6.50
N ILE A 151 5.00 22.33 -5.78
CA ILE A 151 3.64 22.32 -6.34
C ILE A 151 3.00 23.73 -6.42
N ARG A 152 3.73 24.81 -6.11
CA ARG A 152 3.19 26.18 -6.14
C ARG A 152 2.86 26.65 -7.56
N GLY A 153 1.72 27.31 -7.75
CA GLY A 153 1.33 27.79 -9.08
C GLY A 153 0.84 26.70 -10.03
N LEU A 154 0.60 25.48 -9.53
CA LEU A 154 -0.18 24.49 -10.26
C LEU A 154 -1.65 24.92 -10.35
N SER A 155 -2.27 24.66 -11.50
CA SER A 155 -3.71 24.86 -11.71
C SER A 155 -4.54 23.88 -10.88
N THR A 156 -5.84 24.15 -10.74
CA THR A 156 -6.77 23.23 -10.08
C THR A 156 -6.84 21.87 -10.77
N GLU A 157 -6.72 21.84 -12.10
CA GLU A 157 -6.70 20.62 -12.90
C GLU A 157 -5.41 19.82 -12.68
N GLU A 158 -4.26 20.51 -12.59
CA GLU A 158 -2.97 19.88 -12.30
C GLU A 158 -2.93 19.30 -10.88
N LEU A 159 -3.52 19.99 -9.90
CA LEU A 159 -3.68 19.48 -8.54
C LEU A 159 -4.59 18.24 -8.49
N ALA A 160 -5.68 18.22 -9.27
CA ALA A 160 -6.52 17.04 -9.40
C ALA A 160 -5.76 15.86 -10.05
N SER A 161 -4.91 16.15 -11.04
CA SER A 161 -4.00 15.19 -11.65
C SER A 161 -2.99 14.64 -10.63
N LEU A 162 -2.50 15.47 -9.70
CA LEU A 162 -1.60 15.03 -8.62
C LEU A 162 -2.28 13.97 -7.76
N GLU A 163 -3.50 14.26 -7.31
CA GLU A 163 -4.30 13.33 -6.50
C GLU A 163 -4.60 12.03 -7.24
N HIS A 164 -4.86 12.10 -8.55
CA HIS A 164 -5.02 10.92 -9.37
C HIS A 164 -3.76 10.03 -9.33
N TRP A 165 -2.58 10.60 -9.57
CA TRP A 165 -1.33 9.86 -9.56
C TRP A 165 -0.96 9.32 -8.17
N LYS A 166 -1.18 10.10 -7.10
CA LYS A 166 -1.05 9.62 -5.72
C LYS A 166 -1.93 8.38 -5.48
N SER A 167 -3.18 8.43 -5.92
CA SER A 167 -4.11 7.30 -5.81
C SER A 167 -3.65 6.09 -6.63
N PHE A 168 -3.13 6.31 -7.84
CA PHE A 168 -2.61 5.26 -8.71
C PHE A 168 -1.47 4.48 -8.05
N PHE A 169 -0.47 5.17 -7.49
CA PHE A 169 0.64 4.51 -6.80
C PHE A 169 0.20 3.86 -5.49
N ALA A 170 -0.67 4.52 -4.71
CA ALA A 170 -1.17 3.97 -3.45
C ALA A 170 -2.03 2.70 -3.62
N LYS A 171 -2.78 2.60 -4.73
CA LYS A 171 -3.67 1.46 -4.99
C LYS A 171 -3.04 0.39 -5.89
N SER A 172 -1.82 0.61 -6.36
CA SER A 172 -1.13 -0.35 -7.22
C SER A 172 -0.85 -1.65 -6.48
N ASP A 173 -1.01 -2.77 -7.18
CA ASP A 173 -0.57 -4.09 -6.73
C ASP A 173 0.90 -4.37 -7.04
N LYS A 174 1.52 -3.55 -7.91
CA LYS A 174 2.90 -3.69 -8.40
C LYS A 174 3.87 -2.74 -7.71
N TYR A 175 3.37 -1.58 -7.26
CA TYR A 175 4.20 -0.54 -6.65
C TYR A 175 3.94 -0.50 -5.15
N PHE A 176 5.01 -0.62 -4.38
CA PHE A 176 4.91 -0.72 -2.93
C PHE A 176 5.39 0.58 -2.30
N LYS A 177 4.64 1.09 -1.32
CA LYS A 177 5.09 2.20 -0.49
C LYS A 177 6.29 1.73 0.34
N VAL A 178 7.42 2.44 0.22
CA VAL A 178 8.65 2.11 0.97
C VAL A 178 9.02 3.17 1.99
N GLY A 179 8.45 4.37 1.89
CA GLY A 179 8.84 5.44 2.77
C GLY A 179 8.29 6.81 2.42
N THR A 180 8.94 7.82 2.95
CA THR A 180 8.73 9.24 2.66
C THR A 180 10.06 9.92 2.38
N VAL A 181 10.03 11.00 1.61
CA VAL A 181 11.21 11.84 1.35
C VAL A 181 11.06 13.17 2.08
N ILE A 182 12.07 13.53 2.86
CA ILE A 182 12.14 14.79 3.58
C ILE A 182 12.75 15.83 2.65
N ASN A 183 11.89 16.49 1.87
CA ASN A 183 12.30 17.53 0.95
C ASN A 183 12.70 18.81 1.70
N PRO A 184 13.68 19.58 1.18
CA PRO A 184 14.04 20.86 1.77
C PRO A 184 12.85 21.84 1.71
N PRO A 185 12.72 22.74 2.70
CA PRO A 185 11.66 23.74 2.69
C PRO A 185 11.82 24.65 1.47
N ILE A 186 10.69 24.94 0.83
CA ILE A 186 10.66 25.82 -0.34
C ILE A 186 10.58 27.26 0.15
N ASN A 187 11.49 28.12 -0.32
CA ASN A 187 11.45 29.54 0.01
C ASN A 187 10.25 30.21 -0.68
N PRO A 188 9.30 30.84 0.06
CA PRO A 188 8.14 31.51 -0.53
C PRO A 188 8.50 32.59 -1.56
N ASN A 189 9.66 33.22 -1.41
CA ASN A 189 10.12 34.32 -2.25
C ASN A 189 10.94 33.85 -3.46
N SER A 190 11.26 32.56 -3.58
CA SER A 190 11.91 32.06 -4.79
C SER A 190 10.95 32.12 -5.97
N PRO A 191 11.43 32.36 -7.21
CA PRO A 191 10.58 32.28 -8.39
C PRO A 191 9.93 30.90 -8.47
N MET A 192 8.65 30.88 -8.85
CA MET A 192 7.95 29.61 -9.11
C MET A 192 8.51 28.98 -10.39
N PRO A 193 8.49 27.64 -10.50
CA PRO A 193 8.80 26.99 -11.76
C PRO A 193 7.93 27.54 -12.90
N PRO A 194 8.51 27.86 -14.07
CA PRO A 194 7.74 28.37 -15.21
C PRO A 194 6.68 27.35 -15.66
N PRO A 195 5.62 27.77 -16.36
CA PRO A 195 4.68 26.84 -16.96
C PRO A 195 5.37 25.95 -18.01
N CYS A 196 4.78 24.78 -18.25
CA CYS A 196 5.32 23.77 -19.16
C CYS A 196 5.30 24.17 -20.65
N ARG A 197 4.34 25.02 -21.03
CA ARG A 197 4.07 25.41 -22.41
C ARG A 197 3.93 26.93 -22.41
N ASP A 198 4.50 27.57 -23.42
CA ASP A 198 4.32 29.01 -23.64
C ASP A 198 2.88 29.27 -24.11
N ASP A 199 2.26 30.33 -23.59
CA ASP A 199 0.82 30.62 -23.68
C ASP A 199 0.31 30.92 -25.10
N ASP A 200 1.17 30.92 -26.12
CA ASP A 200 0.82 31.17 -27.53
C ASP A 200 0.03 30.02 -28.19
N SER A 201 -0.10 28.86 -27.53
CA SER A 201 -0.92 27.73 -28.00
C SER A 201 -2.27 27.60 -27.27
N ALA A 202 -2.75 28.66 -26.59
CA ALA A 202 -4.03 28.66 -25.88
C ALA A 202 -5.27 28.71 -26.81
N SER A 203 -5.10 28.55 -28.12
CA SER A 203 -6.18 28.30 -29.08
C SER A 203 -6.10 26.87 -29.62
N ASP A 204 -6.34 25.91 -28.75
CA ASP A 204 -7.08 24.67 -29.02
C ASP A 204 -6.95 23.82 -27.77
N ALA A 205 -8.09 23.46 -27.18
CA ALA A 205 -8.19 22.60 -26.02
C ALA A 205 -7.72 21.17 -26.40
N ASP A 206 -6.42 20.97 -26.52
CA ASP A 206 -5.83 19.64 -26.64
C ASP A 206 -5.64 19.08 -25.22
N VAL A 207 -6.68 18.35 -24.79
CA VAL A 207 -6.86 17.63 -23.50
C VAL A 207 -5.89 16.44 -23.38
N HIS A 208 -4.62 16.64 -23.74
CA HIS A 208 -3.61 15.59 -23.91
C HIS A 208 -2.34 15.87 -23.11
N ALA A 209 -2.50 16.32 -21.85
CA ALA A 209 -1.48 16.02 -20.85
C ALA A 209 -1.33 14.48 -20.77
N PRO A 210 -0.10 13.91 -20.79
CA PRO A 210 0.09 12.48 -20.63
C PRO A 210 -0.50 11.96 -19.31
N GLY A 211 -0.64 12.83 -18.30
CA GLY A 211 -1.40 12.57 -17.07
C GLY A 211 -2.87 12.24 -17.31
N GLU A 212 -3.59 13.04 -18.09
CA GLU A 212 -5.01 12.82 -18.37
C GLU A 212 -5.23 11.67 -19.37
N ALA A 213 -4.35 11.52 -20.38
CA ALA A 213 -4.40 10.39 -21.31
C ALA A 213 -4.08 9.05 -20.62
N ALA A 214 -3.11 9.02 -19.70
CA ALA A 214 -2.82 7.84 -18.86
C ALA A 214 -3.93 7.59 -17.83
N ALA A 215 -4.50 8.63 -17.22
CA ALA A 215 -5.63 8.52 -16.30
C ALA A 215 -6.90 8.00 -16.99
N LYS A 216 -7.20 8.47 -18.21
CA LYS A 216 -8.32 7.98 -19.04
C LYS A 216 -8.07 6.55 -19.52
N LYS A 217 -6.85 6.18 -19.92
CA LYS A 217 -6.49 4.78 -20.24
C LYS A 217 -6.57 3.86 -19.02
N GLY A 218 -6.25 4.35 -17.82
CA GLY A 218 -6.39 3.61 -16.55
C GLY A 218 -7.84 3.38 -16.12
N LYS A 219 -8.83 4.02 -16.75
CA LYS A 219 -10.27 3.75 -16.53
C LYS A 219 -10.77 2.53 -17.30
N ALA A 220 -10.02 2.04 -18.29
CA ALA A 220 -10.37 0.81 -18.99
C ALA A 220 -9.97 -0.39 -18.12
N LYS A 221 -10.95 -1.22 -17.73
CA LYS A 221 -10.66 -2.55 -17.18
C LYS A 221 -9.72 -3.27 -18.17
N PRO A 222 -8.62 -3.89 -17.73
CA PRO A 222 -7.81 -4.72 -18.63
C PRO A 222 -8.74 -5.75 -19.26
N GLY A 223 -8.82 -5.74 -20.59
CA GLY A 223 -9.57 -6.74 -21.34
C GLY A 223 -9.02 -8.14 -21.06
N PRO A 224 -9.82 -9.20 -21.26
CA PRO A 224 -9.39 -10.56 -21.02
C PRO A 224 -8.12 -10.87 -21.82
N VAL A 225 -7.09 -11.35 -21.12
CA VAL A 225 -5.85 -11.81 -21.74
C VAL A 225 -6.15 -13.17 -22.37
N HIS A 226 -6.35 -13.22 -23.68
CA HIS A 226 -6.36 -14.47 -24.41
C HIS A 226 -4.92 -14.95 -24.57
N GLY A 227 -4.58 -16.04 -23.89
CA GLY A 227 -3.31 -16.73 -24.06
C GLY A 227 -3.20 -17.30 -25.47
N GLN A 228 -2.02 -17.13 -26.07
CA GLN A 228 -1.54 -17.95 -27.18
C GLN A 228 -0.68 -19.08 -26.61
#